data_AF-A0A7Y2Z7J0-F1
#
_entry.id   AF-A0A7Y2Z7J0-F1
#
_cell.length_a   1.000
_cell.length_b   1.000
_cell.length_c   1.000
_cell.angle_alpha   90.00
_cell.angle_beta   90.00
_cell.angle_gamma   90.00
#
_symmetry.space_group_name_H-M   'P 1'
#
loop_
_entity.id
_entity.type
_entity.pdbx_description
1 polymer ?
#
loop_
_entity_poly.entity_id
_entity_poly.type
_entity_poly.pdbx_seq_one_letter_code
_entity_poly.pdbx_strand_id
1 'polypeptide(L)' 'ICPCEYREPDVEEFGSCYCGLYVSTAWNEGKVPHVYIPERRPEEKC' A
#
# COMPACT_ATOMS: atom_id res chain seq x y z
N ILE A 1 12.61 5.86 -5.02
CA ILE A 1 13.39 4.66 -4.67
C ILE A 1 12.49 3.78 -3.81
N CYS A 2 12.37 2.49 -4.12
CA CYS A 2 11.63 1.51 -3.31
C CYS A 2 12.62 0.89 -2.30
N PRO A 3 12.26 0.65 -1.02
CA PRO A 3 10.95 0.90 -0.38
C PRO A 3 10.67 2.39 -0.13
N CYS A 4 9.43 2.82 -0.36
CA CYS A 4 8.95 4.16 0.00
C CYS A 4 8.57 4.23 1.49
N GLU A 5 8.66 5.43 2.08
CA GLU A 5 8.24 5.67 3.48
C GLU A 5 6.75 5.35 3.70
N TYR A 6 5.93 5.54 2.67
CA TYR A 6 4.49 5.27 2.71
C TYR A 6 4.13 3.78 2.66
N ARG A 7 5.09 2.89 2.35
CA ARG A 7 4.83 1.44 2.25
C ARG A 7 4.30 0.85 3.55
N GLU A 8 4.94 1.16 4.67
CA GLU A 8 4.58 0.61 5.98
C GLU A 8 3.18 1.01 6.41
N PRO A 9 2.81 2.31 6.40
CA PRO A 9 1.47 2.70 6.74
C PRO A 9 0.42 2.18 5.75
N ASP A 10 0.73 2.07 4.44
CA ASP A 10 -0.20 1.50 3.46
C ASP A 10 -0.47 0.00 3.73
N VAL A 11 0.57 -0.76 4.08
CA VAL A 11 0.42 -2.19 4.41
C VAL A 11 -0.30 -2.39 5.74
N GLU A 12 -0.12 -1.49 6.72
CA GLU A 12 -0.82 -1.55 8.00
C GLU A 12 -2.30 -1.16 7.86
N GLU A 13 -2.62 -0.14 7.06
CA GLU A 13 -3.98 0.40 6.89
C GLU A 13 -4.80 -0.39 5.87
N PHE A 14 -4.20 -0.78 4.73
CA PHE A 14 -4.89 -1.41 3.61
C PHE A 14 -4.49 -2.87 3.37
N GLY A 15 -3.45 -3.35 4.06
CA GLY A 15 -2.94 -4.71 3.85
C GLY A 15 -2.08 -4.86 2.60
N SER A 16 -1.87 -3.80 1.81
CA SER A 16 -1.02 -3.79 0.62
C SER A 16 -0.41 -2.41 0.36
N CYS A 17 0.81 -2.34 -0.18
CA CYS A 17 1.37 -1.08 -0.65
C CYS A 17 0.62 -0.56 -1.88
N TYR A 18 0.70 0.75 -2.14
CA TYR A 18 0.08 1.37 -3.33
C TYR A 18 0.37 0.62 -4.65
N CYS A 19 1.60 0.11 -4.83
CA CYS A 19 1.99 -0.62 -6.05
C CYS A 19 1.60 -2.11 -6.04
N GLY A 20 1.00 -2.63 -4.97
CA GLY A 20 0.66 -4.06 -4.81
C GLY A 20 1.87 -5.01 -4.72
N LEU A 21 3.09 -4.49 -4.59
CA LEU A 21 4.32 -5.28 -4.54
C LEU A 21 4.54 -5.94 -3.16
N TYR A 22 4.14 -5.23 -2.10
CA TYR A 22 4.20 -5.71 -0.72
C TYR A 22 2.78 -5.88 -0.20
N VAL A 23 2.44 -7.09 0.21
CA VAL A 23 1.09 -7.46 0.65
C VAL A 23 1.17 -8.28 1.93
N SER A 24 0.21 -8.07 2.81
CA SER A 24 0.02 -8.88 4.01
C SER A 24 -0.60 -10.23 3.65
N THR A 25 -0.35 -11.24 4.49
CA THR A 25 -0.93 -12.57 4.28
C THR A 25 -2.47 -12.52 4.25
N ALA A 26 -3.07 -11.71 5.12
CA ALA A 26 -4.53 -11.54 5.14
C ALA A 26 -5.07 -10.96 3.82
N TRP A 27 -4.35 -10.03 3.20
CA TRP A 27 -4.71 -9.47 1.89
C TRP A 27 -4.58 -10.51 0.77
N ASN A 28 -3.54 -11.34 0.81
CA ASN A 28 -3.35 -12.45 -0.14
C ASN A 28 -4.39 -13.56 0.00
N GLU A 29 -4.85 -13.84 1.23
CA GLU A 29 -5.92 -14.79 1.50
C GLU A 29 -7.32 -14.21 1.20
N GLY A 30 -7.42 -12.96 0.75
CA GLY A 30 -8.69 -12.29 0.45
C GLY A 30 -9.54 -12.00 1.70
N LYS A 31 -8.93 -11.99 2.89
CA LYS A 31 -9.60 -11.68 4.15
C LYS A 31 -9.82 -10.18 4.35
N VAL A 32 -9.13 -9.34 3.58
CA VAL A 32 -9.20 -7.87 3.62
C VAL A 32 -9.67 -7.35 2.26
N PRO A 33 -10.62 -6.40 2.20
CA PRO A 33 -11.07 -5.85 0.93
C PRO A 33 -9.94 -5.12 0.21
N HIS A 34 -9.77 -5.41 -1.07
CA HIS A 34 -8.81 -4.74 -1.95
C HIS A 34 -9.35 -3.35 -2.31
N VAL A 35 -9.07 -2.37 -1.44
CA VAL A 35 -9.48 -0.99 -1.65
C VAL A 35 -8.41 -0.20 -2.40
N TYR A 36 -8.84 0.86 -3.08
CA TYR A 36 -7.94 1.76 -3.77
C TYR A 36 -7.15 2.59 -2.74
N ILE A 37 -5.82 2.40 -2.70
CA ILE A 37 -4.94 3.15 -1.82
C ILE A 37 -4.76 4.56 -2.41
N PRO A 38 -5.06 5.64 -1.66
CA PRO A 38 -4.84 6.99 -2.16
C PRO A 38 -3.35 7.29 -2.33
N GLU A 39 -3.00 8.04 -3.37
CA GLU A 39 -1.62 8.46 -3.61
C GLU A 39 -1.19 9.45 -2.52
N ARG A 40 -0.31 8.99 -1.61
CA ARG A 40 0.25 9.80 -0.52
C ARG A 40 1.45 10.63 -0.96
N ARG A 41 2.00 10.42 -2.17
CA ARG A 41 3.10 11.24 -2.65
C ARG A 41 2.64 12.67 -2.86
N PRO A 42 3.37 13.67 -2.32
CA PRO A 42 3.07 15.06 -2.59
C PRO A 42 3.21 15.32 -4.09
N GLU A 43 2.22 16.02 -4.65
CA GLU A 43 2.08 16.40 -6.06
C GLU A 43 3.31 17.13 -6.64
N GLU A 44 4.11 17.77 -5.78
CA GLU A 44 5.33 18.50 -6.14
C GLU A 44 6.50 17.61 -6.62
N LYS A 45 6.37 16.28 -6.55
CA LYS A 45 7.41 15.30 -6.98
C LYS A 45 6.98 14.40 -8.15
N CYS A 46 5.99 14.82 -8.94
CA CYS A 46 5.57 14.14 -10.18
C CYS A 46 6.54 14.38 -11.34
#